data_AF-L9VUP6-F1
#
_entry.id   AF-L9VUP6-F1
#
_cell.length_a   1.000
_cell.length_b   1.000
_cell.length_c   1.000
_cell.angle_alpha   90.00
_cell.angle_beta   90.00
_cell.angle_gamma   90.00
#
_symmetry.space_group_name_H-M   'P 1'
#
loop_
_entity.id
_entity.type
_entity.pdbx_description
1 polymer ?
#
loop_
_entity_poly.entity_id
_entity_poly.type
_entity_poly.pdbx_seq_one_letter_code
_entity_poly.pdbx_strand_id
1 'polypeptide(L)' 'MLYCFDCGHESPIEGDWNQRPNGDAVDYDCPVCRTTITSRPRRDRHQPGGEARLLHCSSD' A
#
# COMPACT_ATOMS: atom_id res chain seq x y z
N MET A 1 12.01 -1.30 -6.95
CA MET A 1 13.09 -1.57 -5.98
C MET A 1 12.85 -0.69 -4.77
N LEU A 2 13.08 -1.18 -3.56
CA LEU A 2 13.13 -0.36 -2.35
C LEU A 2 14.56 -0.36 -1.82
N TYR A 3 14.90 0.70 -1.08
CA TYR A 3 16.22 0.96 -0.50
C TYR A 3 16.04 1.39 0.96
N CYS A 4 16.79 0.78 1.87
CA CYS A 4 16.84 1.18 3.27
C CYS A 4 17.88 2.30 3.47
N PHE A 5 17.41 3.48 3.87
CA PHE A 5 18.27 4.64 4.10
C PHE A 5 19.20 4.53 5.33
N ASP A 6 18.95 3.56 6.20
CA ASP A 6 19.68 3.40 7.47
C ASP A 6 20.85 2.41 7.36
N CYS A 7 20.65 1.25 6.72
CA CYS A 7 21.69 0.21 6.58
C CYS A 7 22.12 -0.09 5.14
N GLY A 8 21.48 0.52 4.14
CA GLY A 8 21.81 0.32 2.73
C GLY A 8 21.21 -0.95 2.10
N HIS A 9 20.32 -1.66 2.78
CA HIS A 9 19.66 -2.85 2.23
C HIS A 9 18.81 -2.53 1.01
N GLU A 10 18.92 -3.34 -0.04
CA GLU A 10 18.23 -3.15 -1.33
C GLU A 10 17.51 -4.43 -1.75
N SER A 11 16.23 -4.30 -2.10
CA SER A 11 15.43 -5.46 -2.49
C SER A 11 14.21 -5.05 -3.33
N PRO A 12 13.69 -5.91 -4.22
CA PRO A 12 12.43 -5.68 -4.92
C PRO A 12 11.28 -5.43 -3.94
N ILE A 13 10.20 -4.77 -4.39
CA ILE A 13 9.09 -4.42 -3.48
C ILE A 13 8.37 -5.65 -2.89
N GLU A 14 8.23 -6.71 -3.68
CA GLU A 14 7.73 -8.02 -3.25
C GLU A 14 8.86 -8.94 -2.73
N GLY A 15 10.01 -8.35 -2.40
CA GLY A 15 11.19 -9.06 -1.91
C GLY A 15 11.11 -9.39 -0.42
N ASP A 16 12.24 -9.31 0.26
CA ASP A 16 12.41 -9.74 1.65
C ASP A 16 11.96 -8.72 2.71
N TRP A 17 11.18 -7.70 2.32
CA TRP A 17 10.70 -6.68 3.25
C TRP A 17 9.71 -7.27 4.26
N ASN A 18 9.87 -6.89 5.53
CA ASN A 18 8.93 -7.25 6.57
C ASN A 18 7.69 -6.36 6.45
N GLN A 19 6.56 -6.96 6.08
CA GLN A 19 5.29 -6.25 5.95
C GLN A 19 4.55 -6.27 7.30
N ARG A 20 4.45 -5.10 7.95
CA ARG A 20 3.69 -4.93 9.18
C ARG A 20 2.32 -4.30 8.91
N PRO A 21 1.20 -4.97 9.27
CA PRO A 21 -0.12 -4.35 9.22
C PRO A 21 -0.19 -3.10 10.11
N ASN A 22 -0.71 -2.00 9.56
CA ASN A 22 -0.92 -0.76 10.30
C ASN A 22 -2.26 -0.13 9.88
N GLY A 23 -3.35 -0.56 10.52
CA GLY A 23 -4.71 -0.16 10.15
C GLY A 23 -5.01 -0.47 8.68
N ASP A 24 -5.38 0.56 7.92
CA ASP A 24 -5.64 0.50 6.48
C ASP A 24 -4.36 0.50 5.61
N ALA A 25 -3.19 0.41 6.23
CA ALA A 25 -1.89 0.39 5.56
C ALA A 25 -1.05 -0.85 5.90
N VAL A 26 0.04 -0.99 5.15
CA VAL A 26 1.13 -1.94 5.34
C VAL A 26 2.41 -1.13 5.41
N ASP A 27 3.09 -1.22 6.54
CA ASP A 27 4.44 -0.70 6.73
C ASP A 27 5.44 -1.72 6.20
N TYR A 28 6.42 -1.25 5.43
CA TYR A 28 7.51 -2.06 4.91
C TYR A 28 8.76 -1.77 5.74
N ASP A 29 9.17 -2.74 6.55
CA ASP A 29 10.33 -2.63 7.43
C ASP A 29 11.53 -3.37 6.87
N CYS A 30 12.71 -2.80 7.08
CA CYS A 30 13.97 -3.44 6.73
C CYS A 30 14.18 -4.72 7.56
N PRO A 31 14.51 -5.87 6.94
CA PRO A 31 14.78 -7.11 7.68
C PRO A 31 16.10 -7.10 8.45
N VAL A 32 17.02 -6.17 8.11
CA VAL A 32 18.33 -6.07 8.74
C VAL A 32 18.27 -5.19 9.99
N CYS A 33 17.89 -3.92 9.85
CA CYS A 33 17.90 -2.95 10.95
C CYS A 33 16.52 -2.64 11.53
N ARG A 34 15.43 -3.19 10.95
CA ARG A 34 14.02 -2.97 11.35
C ARG A 34 13.49 -1.55 11.16
N THR A 35 14.23 -0.70 10.46
CA THR A 35 13.76 0.64 10.07
C THR A 35 12.58 0.54 9.10
N THR A 36 11.49 1.25 9.42
CA THR A 36 10.36 1.42 8.50
C THR A 36 10.75 2.32 7.34
N ILE A 37 10.64 1.81 6.12
CA ILE A 37 11.07 2.50 4.90
C ILE A 37 9.91 3.24 4.25
N THR A 38 8.73 2.63 4.24
CA THR A 38 7.52 3.23 3.66
C THR A 38 6.28 2.59 4.24
N SER A 39 5.19 3.36 4.28
CA SER A 39 3.84 2.88 4.56
C SER A 39 3.01 2.96 3.29
N ARG A 40 2.29 1.90 2.92
CA ARG A 40 1.43 1.86 1.73
C ARG A 40 0.01 1.46 2.11
N PRO A 41 -1.03 2.09 1.54
CA PRO A 41 -2.40 1.68 1.78
C PRO A 41 -2.61 0.24 1.31
N ARG A 42 -3.34 -0.56 2.10
CA ARG A 42 -3.79 -1.89 1.70
C ARG A 42 -4.73 -1.73 0.51
N ARG A 43 -4.39 -2.39 -0.60
CA ARG A 43 -5.27 -2.41 -1.79
C ARG A 43 -6.50 -3.31 -1.64
N ASP A 44 -6.80 -3.75 -0.42
CA ASP A 44 -8.01 -4.49 -0.11
C ASP A 44 -9.08 -3.53 0.41
N ARG A 45 -10.01 -3.18 -0.50
CA ARG A 45 -11.34 -2.61 -0.24
C ARG A 45 -11.44 -1.09 0.03
N HIS A 46 -11.29 -0.28 -1.02
CA HIS A 46 -12.35 0.60 -1.55
C HIS A 46 -11.80 1.47 -2.70
N GLN A 47 -12.07 1.08 -3.94
CA GLN A 47 -12.46 2.08 -4.94
C GLN A 47 -13.97 1.96 -5.11
N PRO A 48 -14.75 2.90 -4.57
CA PRO A 48 -15.92 3.42 -5.23
C PRO A 48 -15.63 4.91 -5.40
N GLY A 49 -14.86 5.20 -6.43
CA GLY A 49 -14.53 6.55 -6.85
C GLY A 49 -14.17 6.49 -8.33
N GLY A 50 -15.11 6.65 -9.25
CA GLY A 50 -16.51 6.97 -9.01
C GLY A 50 -17.37 6.88 -10.26
N GLU A 51 -18.66 6.69 -10.00
CA GLU A 51 -19.75 7.21 -10.81
C GLU A 51 -21.00 7.29 -9.94
N ALA A 52 -20.98 8.24 -8.99
CA ALA A 52 -22.23 8.82 -8.51
C ALA A 52 -22.78 9.77 -9.60
N ARG A 53 -23.37 9.21 -10.65
CA ARG A 53 -24.31 9.82 -11.63
C ARG A 53 -24.42 8.83 -12.80
N LEU A 54 -25.49 8.06 -12.94
CA LEU A 54 -26.79 8.58 -13.36
C LEU A 54 -27.91 7.66 -12.86
N LEU A 55 -28.65 8.10 -11.84
CA LEU A 55 -30.09 7.89 -11.89
C LEU A 55 -30.60 8.79 -13.03
N HIS A 56 -30.93 8.21 -14.17
CA HIS A 56 -31.96 8.79 -15.01
C HIS A 56 -33.12 7.79 -15.08
N CYS A 57 -34.24 8.25 -14.56
CA CYS A 57 -35.51 7.57 -14.59
C CYS A 57 -36.14 7.69 -15.99
N SER A 58 -36.70 6.56 -16.45
CA SER A 58 -37.83 6.37 -17.37
C SER A 58 -37.76 6.90 -18.82
N SER A 59 -38.19 6.05 -19.75
CA SER A 59 -39.03 6.47 -20.88
C SER A 59 -40.05 5.35 -21.14
N ASP A 60 -41.32 5.69 -20.93
CA ASP A 60 -42.54 5.06 -21.47
C ASP A 60 -42.89 5.79 -22.76
#